data_AF-A0A938JCY5-F1
#
_entry.id   AF-A0A938JCY5-F1
#
_cell.length_a   1.000
_cell.length_b   1.000
_cell.length_c   1.000
_cell.angle_alpha   90.00
_cell.angle_beta   90.00
_cell.angle_gamma   90.00
#
_symmetry.space_group_name_H-M   'P 1'
#
loop_
_entity.id
_entity.type
_entity.pdbx_description
1 polymer ?
#
loop_
_entity_poly.entity_id
_entity_poly.type
_entity_poly.pdbx_seq_one_letter_code
_entity_poly.pdbx_strand_id
1 'polypeptide(L)'
;MDLAADVARQIARMDALIGELGGGAARIDPHTHLGLDEDGMAQTLDELLGHMDAAGVARAATFPLHDPDRGEDYRVPNDRVLEWCAASAGRVIPFCRLGLDGDPAPEAERAIAAGARGIKLHPRAQAFQLDDDRLDPVFRVAAEHRIPILIHAGRGMPPIGEDLAAQAARNPEALLILAHAAIVDQDRIAERVAGMPNVVFDSSCWSPIDLHALLTRVPPEQLVWASDLPYGTQREALLLTLAVLHETGASPAQVEAVLGGTAARILAGEHAVLSDRPIAARERPVNLARQRLGGYLVALLPAIWGRRPDWIGHFGLAENVCRDAEGELGPLGELIALAAATWDDALTRAGATRGEPTLDDVRVTFELLLAAWVMSYSPRTQERWEALA
;
A
#
# COMPACT_ATOMS: atom_id res chain seq x y z
N MET A 1 -13.44 28.14 -12.63
CA MET A 1 -12.71 27.17 -11.79
C MET A 1 -11.69 26.51 -12.68
N ASP A 2 -10.42 26.65 -12.36
CA ASP A 2 -9.35 25.99 -13.12
C ASP A 2 -9.04 24.68 -12.40
N LEU A 3 -9.75 23.62 -12.80
CA LEU A 3 -9.73 22.33 -12.11
C LEU A 3 -8.32 21.77 -11.98
N ALA A 4 -7.52 21.87 -13.04
CA ALA A 4 -6.14 21.39 -13.03
C ALA A 4 -5.27 22.18 -12.04
N ALA A 5 -5.39 23.50 -12.01
CA ALA A 5 -4.68 24.33 -11.04
C ALA A 5 -5.13 24.05 -9.60
N ASP A 6 -6.42 23.79 -9.39
CA ASP A 6 -6.97 23.50 -8.05
C ASP A 6 -6.48 22.14 -7.53
N VAL A 7 -6.47 21.11 -8.39
CA VAL A 7 -5.88 19.80 -8.09
C VAL A 7 -4.39 19.93 -7.78
N ALA A 8 -3.63 20.65 -8.60
CA ALA A 8 -2.20 20.84 -8.38
C ALA A 8 -1.89 21.52 -7.04
N ARG A 9 -2.71 22.50 -6.61
CA ARG A 9 -2.56 23.14 -5.29
C ARG A 9 -2.81 22.15 -4.16
N GLN A 10 -3.84 21.32 -4.24
CA GLN A 10 -4.12 20.33 -3.20
C GLN A 10 -3.04 19.24 -3.14
N ILE A 11 -2.53 18.79 -4.28
CA ILE A 11 -1.40 17.85 -4.35
C ILE A 11 -0.16 18.45 -3.67
N ALA A 12 0.21 19.70 -4.01
CA ALA A 12 1.36 20.36 -3.39
C ALA A 12 1.20 20.50 -1.87
N ARG A 13 -0.02 20.75 -1.40
CA ARG A 13 -0.35 20.82 0.02
C ARG A 13 -0.25 19.47 0.73
N MET A 14 -0.66 18.38 0.07
CA MET A 14 -0.45 17.02 0.58
C MET A 14 1.05 16.69 0.66
N ASP A 15 1.82 17.04 -0.37
CA ASP A 15 3.27 16.81 -0.38
C ASP A 15 3.99 17.60 0.73
N ALA A 16 3.57 18.85 0.98
CA ALA A 16 4.06 19.65 2.10
C ALA A 16 3.75 19.01 3.47
N LEU A 17 2.53 18.50 3.64
CA LEU A 17 2.13 17.81 4.87
C LEU A 17 2.89 16.48 5.06
N ILE A 18 3.09 15.70 4.00
CA ILE A 18 3.91 14.48 4.02
C ILE A 18 5.35 14.83 4.45
N GLY A 19 5.90 15.93 3.92
CA GLY A 19 7.21 16.45 4.34
C GLY A 19 7.25 16.84 5.82
N GLU A 20 6.23 17.54 6.30
CA GLU A 20 6.13 17.95 7.71
C GLU A 20 6.05 16.74 8.66
N LEU A 21 5.14 15.79 8.38
CA LEU A 21 4.89 14.64 9.25
C LEU A 21 5.99 13.58 9.17
N GLY A 22 6.56 13.35 7.98
CA GLY A 22 7.61 12.37 7.77
C GLY A 22 9.01 12.85 8.16
N GLY A 23 9.21 14.16 8.24
CA GLY A 23 10.52 14.75 8.54
C GLY A 23 11.61 14.29 7.57
N GLY A 24 12.81 14.07 8.09
CA GLY A 24 13.98 13.61 7.32
C GLY A 24 14.11 12.09 7.18
N ALA A 25 13.09 11.31 7.55
CA ALA A 25 13.17 9.85 7.50
C ALA A 25 13.32 9.35 6.06
N ALA A 26 14.24 8.41 5.85
CA ALA A 26 14.39 7.74 4.56
C ALA A 26 13.15 6.89 4.27
N ARG A 27 12.64 6.99 3.04
CA ARG A 27 11.45 6.26 2.59
C ARG A 27 11.87 5.06 1.75
N ILE A 28 11.46 3.87 2.14
CA ILE A 28 11.72 2.62 1.41
C ILE A 28 10.39 1.90 1.19
N ASP A 29 10.06 1.66 -0.07
CA ASP A 29 8.81 1.01 -0.48
C ASP A 29 9.03 -0.47 -0.82
N PRO A 30 8.74 -1.43 0.05
CA PRO A 30 9.01 -2.84 -0.20
C PRO A 30 7.96 -3.52 -1.11
N HIS A 31 6.94 -2.80 -1.59
CA HIS A 31 5.84 -3.37 -2.37
C HIS A 31 5.48 -2.52 -3.58
N THR A 32 6.15 -2.78 -4.69
CA THR A 32 5.80 -2.22 -6.01
C THR A 32 5.85 -3.31 -7.07
N HIS A 33 5.39 -3.02 -8.27
CA HIS A 33 5.38 -3.97 -9.37
C HIS A 33 5.96 -3.38 -10.66
N LEU A 34 6.37 -4.25 -11.57
CA LEU A 34 6.76 -3.91 -12.93
C LEU A 34 6.15 -4.90 -13.92
N GLY A 35 6.00 -4.45 -15.16
CA GLY A 35 5.49 -5.25 -16.28
C GLY A 35 4.02 -5.00 -16.56
N LEU A 36 3.34 -6.03 -17.09
CA LEU A 36 1.92 -6.02 -17.42
C LEU A 36 1.22 -7.13 -16.64
N ASP A 37 0.06 -6.84 -16.07
CA ASP A 37 -0.81 -7.83 -15.44
C ASP A 37 -1.91 -8.29 -16.43
N GLU A 38 -2.51 -9.45 -16.16
CA GLU A 38 -3.67 -9.96 -16.91
C GLU A 38 -4.90 -9.07 -16.77
N ASP A 39 -5.02 -8.31 -15.69
CA ASP A 39 -6.10 -7.33 -15.49
C ASP A 39 -5.91 -6.02 -16.30
N GLY A 40 -4.77 -5.89 -17.00
CA GLY A 40 -4.43 -4.74 -17.81
C GLY A 40 -3.70 -3.62 -17.07
N MET A 41 -3.46 -3.75 -15.76
CA MET A 41 -2.57 -2.85 -15.03
C MET A 41 -1.13 -3.04 -15.53
N ALA A 42 -0.42 -1.94 -15.69
CA ALA A 42 0.95 -1.96 -16.17
C ALA A 42 1.79 -0.91 -15.46
N GLN A 43 3.08 -1.19 -15.38
CA GLN A 43 4.06 -0.25 -14.87
C GLN A 43 5.42 -0.46 -15.51
N THR A 44 5.95 0.60 -16.09
CA THR A 44 7.33 0.67 -16.58
C THR A 44 8.29 1.11 -15.49
N LEU A 45 9.58 0.85 -15.71
CA LEU A 45 10.64 1.33 -14.81
C LEU A 45 10.66 2.86 -14.72
N ASP A 46 10.51 3.55 -15.85
CA ASP A 46 10.55 5.02 -15.90
C ASP A 46 9.39 5.63 -15.11
N GLU A 47 8.19 5.06 -15.20
CA GLU A 47 7.05 5.46 -14.38
C GLU A 47 7.33 5.24 -12.89
N LEU A 48 7.83 4.05 -12.51
CA LEU A 48 8.20 3.76 -11.11
C LEU A 48 9.23 4.77 -10.58
N LEU A 49 10.31 5.03 -11.33
CA LEU A 49 11.33 6.00 -10.94
C LEU A 49 10.77 7.43 -10.83
N GLY A 50 9.89 7.82 -11.76
CA GLY A 50 9.19 9.11 -11.71
C GLY A 50 8.31 9.27 -10.47
N HIS A 51 7.56 8.21 -10.11
CA HIS A 51 6.78 8.19 -8.86
C HIS A 51 7.69 8.29 -7.63
N MET A 52 8.79 7.54 -7.62
CA MET A 52 9.76 7.59 -6.52
C MET A 52 10.35 8.99 -6.34
N ASP A 53 10.72 9.66 -7.43
CA ASP A 53 11.27 11.01 -7.39
C ASP A 53 10.23 12.03 -6.89
N ALA A 54 8.99 11.94 -7.38
CA ALA A 54 7.91 12.82 -6.95
C ALA A 54 7.57 12.65 -5.46
N ALA A 55 7.64 11.42 -4.93
CA ALA A 55 7.32 11.10 -3.54
C ALA A 55 8.55 11.08 -2.62
N GLY A 56 9.75 11.42 -3.10
CA GLY A 56 10.98 11.41 -2.28
C GLY A 56 11.36 10.02 -1.77
N VAL A 57 11.07 8.96 -2.53
CA VAL A 57 11.35 7.57 -2.18
C VAL A 57 12.76 7.21 -2.59
N ALA A 58 13.56 6.77 -1.62
CA ALA A 58 14.98 6.49 -1.83
C ALA A 58 15.18 5.15 -2.56
N ARG A 59 14.46 4.11 -2.13
CA ARG A 59 14.54 2.76 -2.70
C ARG A 59 13.17 2.10 -2.72
N ALA A 60 12.96 1.22 -3.69
CA ALA A 60 11.76 0.38 -3.74
C ALA A 60 12.13 -1.08 -4.03
N ALA A 61 11.43 -2.05 -3.45
CA ALA A 61 11.45 -3.42 -3.92
C ALA A 61 10.31 -3.64 -4.92
N THR A 62 10.59 -4.40 -5.96
CA THR A 62 9.65 -4.66 -7.04
C THR A 62 9.70 -6.11 -7.49
N PHE A 63 8.61 -6.60 -8.06
CA PHE A 63 8.49 -7.94 -8.61
C PHE A 63 7.53 -7.91 -9.80
N PRO A 64 7.55 -8.96 -10.64
CA PRO A 64 6.64 -9.00 -11.76
C PRO A 64 5.18 -9.05 -11.30
N LEU A 65 4.33 -8.34 -12.04
CA LEU A 65 2.88 -8.54 -12.04
C LEU A 65 2.51 -9.99 -12.39
N HIS A 66 1.22 -10.35 -12.37
CA HIS A 66 0.75 -11.65 -12.86
C HIS A 66 0.84 -11.69 -14.39
N ASP A 67 2.07 -11.70 -14.90
CA ASP A 67 2.40 -11.47 -16.31
C ASP A 67 1.77 -12.55 -17.21
N PRO A 68 1.12 -12.18 -18.32
CA PRO A 68 0.59 -13.15 -19.30
C PRO A 68 1.65 -14.12 -19.85
N ASP A 69 2.91 -13.72 -19.92
CA ASP A 69 4.03 -14.52 -20.40
C ASP A 69 4.74 -15.31 -19.28
N ARG A 70 4.15 -15.39 -18.08
CA ARG A 70 4.79 -16.03 -16.90
C ARG A 70 5.21 -17.48 -17.10
N GLY A 71 4.55 -18.22 -17.99
CA GLY A 71 4.75 -19.66 -18.11
C GLY A 71 4.48 -20.38 -16.78
N GLU A 72 5.04 -21.59 -16.62
CA GLU A 72 4.84 -22.39 -15.41
C GLU A 72 5.67 -21.87 -14.22
N ASP A 73 6.86 -21.28 -14.47
CA ASP A 73 7.87 -20.99 -13.45
C ASP A 73 8.13 -19.49 -13.17
N TYR A 74 7.52 -18.56 -13.91
CA TYR A 74 7.78 -17.11 -13.88
C TYR A 74 9.16 -16.67 -14.40
N ARG A 75 9.92 -17.53 -15.08
CA ARG A 75 11.27 -17.17 -15.53
C ARG A 75 11.31 -15.93 -16.42
N VAL A 76 10.44 -15.88 -17.43
CA VAL A 76 10.39 -14.78 -18.40
C VAL A 76 10.16 -13.42 -17.71
N PRO A 77 9.10 -13.25 -16.89
CA PRO A 77 8.89 -11.98 -16.22
C PRO A 77 9.92 -11.70 -15.11
N ASN A 78 10.49 -12.71 -14.45
CA ASN A 78 11.61 -12.52 -13.52
C ASN A 78 12.84 -11.93 -14.23
N ASP A 79 13.20 -12.44 -15.41
CA ASP A 79 14.33 -11.96 -16.19
C ASP A 79 14.16 -10.49 -16.61
N ARG A 80 12.93 -10.11 -17.05
CA ARG A 80 12.60 -8.71 -17.35
C ARG A 80 12.79 -7.80 -16.14
N VAL A 81 12.27 -8.19 -14.98
CA VAL A 81 12.39 -7.39 -13.75
C VAL A 81 13.83 -7.28 -13.29
N LEU A 82 14.62 -8.35 -13.36
CA LEU A 82 16.05 -8.33 -13.05
C LEU A 82 16.80 -7.35 -13.97
N GLU A 83 16.53 -7.37 -15.27
CA GLU A 83 17.10 -6.44 -16.25
C GLU A 83 16.72 -4.98 -15.94
N TRP A 84 15.44 -4.70 -15.72
CA TRP A 84 14.97 -3.35 -15.39
C TRP A 84 15.56 -2.84 -14.07
N CYS A 85 15.63 -3.68 -13.03
CA CYS A 85 16.24 -3.29 -11.76
C CYS A 85 17.73 -2.98 -11.91
N ALA A 86 18.46 -3.72 -12.75
CA ALA A 86 19.87 -3.42 -13.04
C ALA A 86 20.05 -2.04 -13.69
N ALA A 87 19.09 -1.60 -14.51
CA ALA A 87 19.07 -0.27 -15.12
C ALA A 87 18.73 0.87 -14.14
N SER A 88 18.21 0.57 -12.94
CA SER A 88 17.78 1.56 -11.94
C SER A 88 18.91 2.18 -11.10
N ALA A 89 20.17 1.85 -11.38
CA ALA A 89 21.34 2.23 -10.57
C ALA A 89 21.22 1.82 -9.08
N GLY A 90 20.56 0.71 -8.79
CA GLY A 90 20.41 0.15 -7.43
C GLY A 90 19.29 0.77 -6.59
N ARG A 91 18.50 1.69 -7.16
CA ARG A 91 17.32 2.27 -6.51
C ARG A 91 16.16 1.28 -6.40
N VAL A 92 16.03 0.37 -7.37
CA VAL A 92 14.97 -0.64 -7.40
C VAL A 92 15.59 -2.02 -7.13
N ILE A 93 14.98 -2.75 -6.19
CA ILE A 93 15.46 -4.03 -5.65
C ILE A 93 14.57 -5.15 -6.22
N PRO A 94 15.12 -6.09 -7.01
CA PRO A 94 14.31 -7.13 -7.65
C PRO A 94 13.95 -8.22 -6.64
N PHE A 95 12.68 -8.55 -6.56
CA PHE A 95 12.17 -9.80 -6.01
C PHE A 95 11.75 -10.69 -7.17
N CYS A 96 11.84 -12.00 -6.98
CA CYS A 96 11.32 -12.97 -7.96
C CYS A 96 9.93 -13.47 -7.55
N ARG A 97 9.17 -13.92 -8.53
CA ARG A 97 7.94 -14.69 -8.32
C ARG A 97 8.17 -16.11 -8.82
N LEU A 98 7.44 -17.08 -8.28
CA LEU A 98 7.72 -18.50 -8.51
C LEU A 98 6.47 -19.25 -8.97
N GLY A 99 6.64 -20.15 -9.92
CA GLY A 99 5.69 -21.24 -10.13
C GLY A 99 5.69 -22.21 -8.95
N LEU A 100 4.54 -22.71 -8.56
CA LEU A 100 4.43 -23.82 -7.59
C LEU A 100 3.99 -25.13 -8.24
N ASP A 101 3.85 -25.15 -9.57
CA ASP A 101 3.60 -26.37 -10.31
C ASP A 101 4.95 -27.05 -10.58
N GLY A 102 5.34 -27.96 -9.70
CA GLY A 102 6.67 -28.58 -9.68
C GLY A 102 7.52 -28.11 -8.50
N ASP A 103 8.84 -28.18 -8.65
CA ASP A 103 9.78 -27.72 -7.62
C ASP A 103 10.12 -26.23 -7.85
N PRO A 104 9.76 -25.32 -6.93
CA PRO A 104 10.08 -23.90 -7.06
C PRO A 104 11.54 -23.55 -6.79
N ALA A 105 12.31 -24.43 -6.13
CA ALA A 105 13.67 -24.12 -5.68
C ALA A 105 14.66 -23.79 -6.81
N PRO A 106 14.70 -24.51 -7.95
CA PRO A 106 15.64 -24.21 -9.03
C PRO A 106 15.48 -22.79 -9.61
N GLU A 107 14.25 -22.32 -9.78
CA GLU A 107 14.02 -20.96 -10.29
C GLU A 107 14.30 -19.90 -9.22
N ALA A 108 13.97 -20.17 -7.95
CA ALA A 108 14.33 -19.30 -6.84
C ALA A 108 15.86 -19.10 -6.74
N GLU A 109 16.62 -20.20 -6.68
CA GLU A 109 18.09 -20.17 -6.60
C GLU A 109 18.70 -19.45 -7.82
N ARG A 110 18.20 -19.71 -9.03
CA ARG A 110 18.64 -19.02 -10.25
C ARG A 110 18.40 -17.52 -10.16
N ALA A 111 17.18 -17.10 -9.81
CA ALA A 111 16.84 -15.69 -9.73
C ALA A 111 17.66 -14.96 -8.66
N ILE A 112 17.91 -15.60 -7.51
CA ILE A 112 18.77 -15.06 -6.44
C ILE A 112 20.20 -14.91 -6.93
N ALA A 113 20.75 -15.93 -7.59
CA ALA A 113 22.08 -15.87 -8.20
C ALA A 113 22.19 -14.77 -9.27
N ALA A 114 21.09 -14.48 -9.98
CA ALA A 114 20.99 -13.42 -10.97
C ALA A 114 20.77 -12.02 -10.38
N GLY A 115 20.47 -11.89 -9.09
CA GLY A 115 20.35 -10.59 -8.42
C GLY A 115 19.10 -10.39 -7.60
N ALA A 116 18.14 -11.32 -7.59
CA ALA A 116 16.96 -11.21 -6.73
C ALA A 116 17.34 -11.12 -5.25
N ARG A 117 16.55 -10.36 -4.49
CA ARG A 117 16.74 -10.05 -3.07
C ARG A 117 15.46 -10.25 -2.26
N GLY A 118 14.51 -10.98 -2.80
CA GLY A 118 13.26 -11.36 -2.13
C GLY A 118 12.39 -12.20 -3.04
N ILE A 119 11.30 -12.74 -2.48
CA ILE A 119 10.35 -13.60 -3.17
C ILE A 119 8.95 -13.03 -2.99
N LYS A 120 8.15 -12.93 -4.05
CA LYS A 120 6.71 -12.62 -4.00
C LYS A 120 5.90 -13.90 -4.09
N LEU A 121 4.97 -14.05 -3.16
CA LEU A 121 3.97 -15.09 -3.14
C LEU A 121 2.57 -14.47 -3.12
N HIS A 122 1.67 -15.00 -3.96
CA HIS A 122 0.29 -14.59 -4.07
C HIS A 122 -0.63 -15.82 -4.11
N PRO A 123 -1.16 -16.28 -2.96
CA PRO A 123 -1.87 -17.55 -2.85
C PRO A 123 -3.02 -17.74 -3.84
N ARG A 124 -3.86 -16.71 -4.04
CA ARG A 124 -4.94 -16.78 -5.03
C ARG A 124 -4.45 -16.86 -6.48
N ALA A 125 -3.58 -15.94 -6.91
CA ALA A 125 -3.12 -15.87 -8.29
C ALA A 125 -2.23 -17.06 -8.69
N GLN A 126 -1.55 -17.68 -7.73
CA GLN A 126 -0.71 -18.87 -7.95
C GLN A 126 -1.40 -20.17 -7.47
N ALA A 127 -2.69 -20.11 -7.14
CA ALA A 127 -3.54 -21.25 -6.79
C ALA A 127 -2.96 -22.22 -5.74
N PHE A 128 -2.56 -21.69 -4.58
CA PHE A 128 -2.06 -22.49 -3.45
C PHE A 128 -2.65 -22.04 -2.10
N GLN A 129 -2.56 -22.92 -1.10
CA GLN A 129 -2.91 -22.64 0.31
C GLN A 129 -1.63 -22.51 1.14
N LEU A 130 -1.69 -21.84 2.30
CA LEU A 130 -0.48 -21.63 3.10
C LEU A 130 -0.01 -22.86 3.88
N ASP A 131 -0.83 -23.90 4.00
CA ASP A 131 -0.47 -25.20 4.55
C ASP A 131 0.13 -26.17 3.51
N ASP A 132 0.33 -25.71 2.28
CA ASP A 132 0.83 -26.52 1.17
C ASP A 132 2.33 -26.84 1.31
N ASP A 133 2.67 -28.13 1.33
CA ASP A 133 4.05 -28.64 1.43
C ASP A 133 4.97 -28.12 0.29
N ARG A 134 4.39 -27.70 -0.85
CA ARG A 134 5.14 -27.07 -1.96
C ARG A 134 5.82 -25.76 -1.56
N LEU A 135 5.42 -25.15 -0.44
CA LEU A 135 6.06 -23.95 0.10
C LEU A 135 7.36 -24.24 0.85
N ASP A 136 7.57 -25.46 1.36
CA ASP A 136 8.74 -25.78 2.17
C ASP A 136 10.07 -25.47 1.46
N PRO A 137 10.27 -25.81 0.17
CA PRO A 137 11.48 -25.41 -0.56
C PRO A 137 11.63 -23.88 -0.68
N VAL A 138 10.52 -23.13 -0.84
CA VAL A 138 10.54 -21.67 -0.94
C VAL A 138 11.01 -21.03 0.36
N PHE A 139 10.43 -21.43 1.50
CA PHE A 139 10.82 -20.93 2.81
C PHE A 139 12.25 -21.28 3.17
N ARG A 140 12.68 -22.51 2.85
CA ARG A 140 14.07 -22.94 3.04
C ARG A 140 15.05 -22.07 2.25
N VAL A 141 14.83 -21.89 0.94
CA VAL A 141 15.70 -21.06 0.09
C VAL A 141 15.74 -19.61 0.60
N ALA A 142 14.59 -19.04 0.96
CA ALA A 142 14.54 -17.68 1.50
C ALA A 142 15.35 -17.54 2.80
N ALA A 143 15.23 -18.50 3.73
CA ALA A 143 15.96 -18.51 4.99
C ALA A 143 17.48 -18.69 4.79
N GLU A 144 17.89 -19.64 3.94
CA GLU A 144 19.30 -19.90 3.62
C GLU A 144 20.00 -18.67 3.02
N HIS A 145 19.30 -17.94 2.16
CA HIS A 145 19.80 -16.71 1.52
C HIS A 145 19.52 -15.42 2.33
N ARG A 146 18.78 -15.52 3.44
CA ARG A 146 18.35 -14.40 4.29
C ARG A 146 17.64 -13.30 3.48
N ILE A 147 16.72 -13.69 2.60
CA ILE A 147 15.91 -12.75 1.81
C ILE A 147 14.44 -12.79 2.25
N PRO A 148 13.71 -11.67 2.20
CA PRO A 148 12.30 -11.65 2.55
C PRO A 148 11.39 -12.34 1.55
N ILE A 149 10.32 -12.93 2.07
CA ILE A 149 9.14 -13.37 1.33
C ILE A 149 8.02 -12.36 1.57
N LEU A 150 7.56 -11.70 0.52
CA LEU A 150 6.35 -10.89 0.56
C LEU A 150 5.15 -11.74 0.16
N ILE A 151 4.18 -11.89 1.07
CA ILE A 151 2.99 -12.73 0.89
C ILE A 151 1.76 -11.84 0.74
N HIS A 152 1.00 -12.02 -0.33
CA HIS A 152 -0.30 -11.40 -0.49
C HIS A 152 -1.26 -11.86 0.63
N ALA A 153 -1.74 -10.92 1.44
CA ALA A 153 -2.66 -11.17 2.56
C ALA A 153 -3.80 -10.13 2.60
N GLY A 154 -4.27 -9.71 1.43
CA GLY A 154 -5.26 -8.63 1.30
C GLY A 154 -6.57 -9.05 0.65
N ARG A 155 -7.17 -8.08 -0.03
CA ARG A 155 -8.49 -8.20 -0.69
C ARG A 155 -8.57 -9.40 -1.62
N GLY A 156 -9.77 -9.98 -1.69
CA GLY A 156 -10.09 -11.03 -2.65
C GLY A 156 -9.50 -12.40 -2.34
N MET A 157 -9.08 -12.65 -1.10
CA MET A 157 -8.66 -13.96 -0.60
C MET A 157 -9.62 -14.48 0.48
N PRO A 158 -9.74 -15.81 0.65
CA PRO A 158 -10.32 -16.37 1.87
C PRO A 158 -9.40 -16.11 3.08
N PRO A 159 -9.91 -16.17 4.32
CA PRO A 159 -9.07 -16.02 5.51
C PRO A 159 -7.97 -17.09 5.59
N ILE A 160 -6.75 -16.69 5.98
CA ILE A 160 -5.54 -17.55 5.99
C ILE A 160 -4.77 -17.51 7.32
N GLY A 161 -5.34 -16.94 8.38
CA GLY A 161 -4.55 -16.55 9.55
C GLY A 161 -3.98 -17.69 10.40
N GLU A 162 -4.62 -18.86 10.41
CA GLU A 162 -4.09 -20.04 11.10
C GLU A 162 -2.84 -20.58 10.40
N ASP A 163 -2.95 -20.82 9.09
CA ASP A 163 -1.86 -21.39 8.29
C ASP A 163 -0.69 -20.41 8.14
N LEU A 164 -0.96 -19.11 7.97
CA LEU A 164 0.09 -18.09 7.91
C LEU A 164 0.91 -18.05 9.20
N ALA A 165 0.25 -18.05 10.35
CA ALA A 165 0.92 -18.05 11.64
C ALA A 165 1.69 -19.36 11.88
N ALA A 166 1.14 -20.50 11.45
CA ALA A 166 1.83 -21.78 11.50
C ALA A 166 3.11 -21.76 10.66
N GLN A 167 3.07 -21.18 9.46
CA GLN A 167 4.26 -21.01 8.61
C GLN A 167 5.30 -20.09 9.23
N ALA A 168 4.88 -18.95 9.80
CA ALA A 168 5.79 -18.04 10.49
C ALA A 168 6.47 -18.71 11.71
N ALA A 169 5.72 -19.52 12.46
CA ALA A 169 6.25 -20.25 13.62
C ALA A 169 7.16 -21.41 13.22
N ARG A 170 6.84 -22.13 12.13
CA ARG A 170 7.67 -23.21 11.56
C ARG A 170 8.98 -22.70 10.97
N ASN A 171 8.99 -21.47 10.45
CA ASN A 171 10.12 -20.89 9.73
C ASN A 171 10.61 -19.58 10.39
N PRO A 172 11.13 -19.62 11.62
CA PRO A 172 11.53 -18.40 12.36
C PRO A 172 12.70 -17.65 11.72
N GLU A 173 13.49 -18.31 10.87
CA GLU A 173 14.59 -17.69 10.12
C GLU A 173 14.12 -17.01 8.82
N ALA A 174 12.90 -17.31 8.36
CA ALA A 174 12.33 -16.67 7.18
C ALA A 174 11.78 -15.29 7.55
N LEU A 175 12.20 -14.29 6.78
CA LEU A 175 11.71 -12.91 6.88
C LEU A 175 10.43 -12.78 6.07
N LEU A 176 9.34 -12.35 6.70
CA LEU A 176 8.02 -12.27 6.09
C LEU A 176 7.53 -10.82 6.05
N ILE A 177 7.06 -10.39 4.88
CA ILE A 177 6.33 -9.14 4.67
C ILE A 177 4.89 -9.51 4.31
N LEU A 178 3.95 -9.22 5.20
CA LEU A 178 2.54 -9.54 5.03
C LEU A 178 1.84 -8.37 4.36
N ALA A 179 1.38 -8.58 3.13
CA ALA A 179 0.87 -7.48 2.34
C ALA A 179 -0.47 -6.94 2.85
N HIS A 180 -0.71 -5.65 2.58
CA HIS A 180 -1.98 -4.96 2.78
C HIS A 180 -2.47 -5.00 4.22
N ALA A 181 -1.57 -4.80 5.19
CA ALA A 181 -1.84 -4.90 6.62
C ALA A 181 -2.52 -6.23 7.03
N ALA A 182 -2.36 -7.28 6.22
CA ALA A 182 -3.02 -8.57 6.36
C ALA A 182 -4.56 -8.51 6.51
N ILE A 183 -5.22 -7.53 5.89
CA ILE A 183 -6.69 -7.29 6.03
C ILE A 183 -7.58 -8.48 5.67
N VAL A 184 -7.05 -9.49 4.99
CA VAL A 184 -7.79 -10.75 4.75
C VAL A 184 -8.27 -11.40 6.06
N ASP A 185 -7.50 -11.23 7.15
CA ASP A 185 -7.73 -11.86 8.44
C ASP A 185 -6.92 -11.17 9.56
N GLN A 186 -6.87 -9.83 9.50
CA GLN A 186 -5.88 -9.02 10.21
C GLN A 186 -5.83 -9.29 11.71
N ASP A 187 -6.98 -9.27 12.38
CA ASP A 187 -7.06 -9.47 13.83
C ASP A 187 -6.44 -10.82 14.24
N ARG A 188 -6.82 -11.88 13.54
CA ARG A 188 -6.41 -13.24 13.84
C ARG A 188 -4.92 -13.46 13.56
N ILE A 189 -4.40 -12.84 12.50
CA ILE A 189 -2.98 -12.86 12.13
C ILE A 189 -2.17 -12.06 13.15
N ALA A 190 -2.53 -10.80 13.38
CA ALA A 190 -1.83 -9.89 14.28
C ALA A 190 -1.74 -10.45 15.71
N GLU A 191 -2.80 -11.07 16.22
CA GLU A 191 -2.79 -11.72 17.54
C GLU A 191 -1.76 -12.86 17.65
N ARG A 192 -1.44 -13.55 16.54
CA ARG A 192 -0.51 -14.68 16.54
C ARG A 192 0.93 -14.29 16.28
N VAL A 193 1.16 -13.23 15.49
CA VAL A 193 2.51 -12.84 15.06
C VAL A 193 3.02 -11.55 15.71
N ALA A 194 2.22 -10.92 16.58
CA ALA A 194 2.67 -9.78 17.39
C ALA A 194 3.95 -10.14 18.17
N GLY A 195 4.95 -9.27 18.08
CA GLY A 195 6.26 -9.46 18.72
C GLY A 195 7.21 -10.40 17.97
N MET A 196 6.81 -11.04 16.87
CA MET A 196 7.71 -11.84 16.04
C MET A 196 8.57 -10.93 15.16
N PRO A 197 9.89 -10.81 15.41
CA PRO A 197 10.73 -9.82 14.73
C PRO A 197 11.06 -10.21 13.27
N ASN A 198 10.75 -11.44 12.85
CA ASN A 198 10.85 -11.89 11.47
C ASN A 198 9.58 -11.63 10.64
N VAL A 199 8.51 -11.10 11.25
CA VAL A 199 7.23 -10.83 10.56
C VAL A 199 6.90 -9.35 10.65
N VAL A 200 6.75 -8.71 9.49
CA VAL A 200 6.27 -7.33 9.36
C VAL A 200 5.06 -7.28 8.44
N PHE A 201 4.24 -6.25 8.61
CA PHE A 201 3.06 -5.95 7.80
C PHE A 201 3.37 -4.76 6.92
N ASP A 202 2.98 -4.78 5.66
CA ASP A 202 3.02 -3.58 4.84
C ASP A 202 1.76 -2.72 5.03
N SER A 203 1.85 -1.41 4.78
CA SER A 203 0.75 -0.46 5.01
C SER A 203 -0.26 -0.31 3.86
N SER A 204 -0.10 -1.03 2.73
CA SER A 204 -0.80 -0.81 1.46
C SER A 204 -2.28 -1.30 1.46
N CYS A 205 -3.04 -0.88 2.46
CA CYS A 205 -4.40 -1.35 2.73
C CYS A 205 -5.50 -0.38 2.25
N TRP A 206 -5.14 0.85 1.85
CA TRP A 206 -6.05 1.96 1.49
C TRP A 206 -7.04 2.36 2.58
N SER A 207 -6.82 1.96 3.83
CA SER A 207 -7.76 2.20 4.93
C SER A 207 -7.04 2.69 6.17
N PRO A 208 -7.23 3.97 6.56
CA PRO A 208 -6.64 4.47 7.80
C PRO A 208 -7.21 3.74 9.04
N ILE A 209 -8.41 3.17 8.93
CA ILE A 209 -9.05 2.41 10.00
C ILE A 209 -8.35 1.06 10.19
N ASP A 210 -8.12 0.31 9.10
CA ASP A 210 -7.43 -0.99 9.18
C ASP A 210 -5.97 -0.82 9.64
N LEU A 211 -5.32 0.26 9.23
CA LEU A 211 -3.96 0.56 9.68
C LEU A 211 -3.91 0.93 11.17
N HIS A 212 -4.84 1.76 11.66
CA HIS A 212 -4.97 2.03 13.10
C HIS A 212 -5.24 0.73 13.86
N ALA A 213 -6.19 -0.09 13.39
CA ALA A 213 -6.58 -1.33 14.03
C ALA A 213 -5.38 -2.27 14.21
N LEU A 214 -4.52 -2.39 13.21
CA LEU A 214 -3.26 -3.13 13.30
C LEU A 214 -2.35 -2.59 14.43
N LEU A 215 -2.18 -1.26 14.51
CA LEU A 215 -1.34 -0.60 15.52
C LEU A 215 -1.89 -0.70 16.96
N THR A 216 -3.09 -1.24 17.16
CA THR A 216 -3.60 -1.63 18.48
C THR A 216 -3.14 -3.02 18.94
N ARG A 217 -2.54 -3.81 18.03
CA ARG A 217 -2.21 -5.22 18.22
C ARG A 217 -0.72 -5.53 18.10
N VAL A 218 0.00 -4.81 17.24
CA VAL A 218 1.44 -5.01 17.03
C VAL A 218 2.25 -3.76 17.40
N PRO A 219 3.52 -3.90 17.83
CA PRO A 219 4.45 -2.79 17.89
C PRO A 219 4.53 -2.07 16.53
N PRO A 220 4.65 -0.73 16.50
CA PRO A 220 4.66 0.02 15.25
C PRO A 220 5.83 -0.37 14.35
N GLU A 221 6.95 -0.84 14.91
CA GLU A 221 8.09 -1.30 14.10
C GLU A 221 7.81 -2.60 13.33
N GLN A 222 6.72 -3.33 13.63
CA GLN A 222 6.21 -4.42 12.79
C GLN A 222 5.40 -3.91 11.59
N LEU A 223 5.14 -2.62 11.47
CA LEU A 223 4.58 -2.02 10.26
C LEU A 223 5.70 -1.43 9.40
N VAL A 224 5.69 -1.72 8.11
CA VAL A 224 6.49 -1.04 7.10
C VAL A 224 5.57 -0.27 6.16
N TRP A 225 5.96 0.96 5.83
CA TRP A 225 5.26 1.72 4.79
C TRP A 225 5.44 1.03 3.44
N ALA A 226 4.36 0.95 2.64
CA ALA A 226 4.39 0.45 1.27
C ALA A 226 3.21 0.96 0.44
N SER A 227 3.37 1.02 -0.89
CA SER A 227 2.37 1.64 -1.78
C SER A 227 1.51 0.70 -2.62
N ASP A 228 1.98 -0.52 -2.92
CA ASP A 228 1.31 -1.44 -3.86
C ASP A 228 1.14 -0.84 -5.27
N LEU A 229 2.07 0.02 -5.70
CA LEU A 229 2.09 0.59 -7.05
C LEU A 229 2.19 -0.56 -8.08
N PRO A 230 1.40 -0.59 -9.18
CA PRO A 230 0.54 0.47 -9.74
C PRO A 230 -0.91 0.54 -9.21
N TYR A 231 -1.30 -0.31 -8.25
CA TYR A 231 -2.66 -0.35 -7.71
C TYR A 231 -2.91 0.78 -6.70
N GLY A 232 -1.99 1.05 -5.79
CA GLY A 232 -2.02 2.26 -4.95
C GLY A 232 -1.24 3.42 -5.56
N THR A 233 -0.96 4.45 -4.76
CA THR A 233 0.06 5.47 -5.09
C THR A 233 0.98 5.74 -3.91
N GLN A 234 2.22 6.14 -4.17
CA GLN A 234 3.18 6.42 -3.10
C GLN A 234 2.76 7.62 -2.24
N ARG A 235 2.17 8.67 -2.85
CA ARG A 235 1.67 9.84 -2.13
C ARG A 235 0.54 9.46 -1.19
N GLU A 236 -0.45 8.74 -1.70
CA GLU A 236 -1.60 8.28 -0.92
C GLU A 236 -1.16 7.43 0.26
N ALA A 237 -0.35 6.41 0.01
CA ALA A 237 0.13 5.51 1.06
C ALA A 237 0.95 6.25 2.13
N LEU A 238 1.79 7.23 1.73
CA LEU A 238 2.55 8.06 2.67
C LEU A 238 1.61 8.91 3.52
N LEU A 239 0.68 9.64 2.90
CA LEU A 239 -0.27 10.50 3.60
C LEU A 239 -1.10 9.69 4.61
N LEU A 240 -1.64 8.54 4.19
CA LEU A 240 -2.43 7.65 5.02
C LEU A 240 -1.61 7.16 6.22
N THR A 241 -0.42 6.61 5.95
CA THR A 241 0.43 6.03 7.00
C THR A 241 0.86 7.09 8.01
N LEU A 242 1.31 8.25 7.53
CA LEU A 242 1.75 9.36 8.38
C LEU A 242 0.60 9.95 9.20
N ALA A 243 -0.59 10.08 8.63
CA ALA A 243 -1.76 10.54 9.37
C ALA A 243 -2.15 9.59 10.50
N VAL A 244 -2.09 8.27 10.26
CA VAL A 244 -2.36 7.26 11.30
C VAL A 244 -1.29 7.30 12.39
N LEU A 245 -0.01 7.40 12.03
CA LEU A 245 1.08 7.53 13.01
C LEU A 245 0.96 8.83 13.83
N HIS A 246 0.60 9.94 13.17
CA HIS A 246 0.38 11.21 13.84
C HIS A 246 -0.80 11.14 14.83
N GLU A 247 -1.92 10.56 14.40
CA GLU A 247 -3.12 10.37 15.20
C GLU A 247 -2.85 9.49 16.43
N THR A 248 -2.10 8.41 16.26
CA THR A 248 -1.74 7.46 17.33
C THR A 248 -0.62 7.97 18.25
N GLY A 249 0.01 9.09 17.91
CA GLY A 249 1.06 9.70 18.73
C GLY A 249 2.41 9.01 18.62
N ALA A 250 2.72 8.41 17.46
CA ALA A 250 4.01 7.82 17.18
C ALA A 250 5.14 8.83 17.40
N SER A 251 6.22 8.39 18.04
CA SER A 251 7.45 9.18 18.20
C SER A 251 8.19 9.33 16.86
N PRO A 252 9.09 10.32 16.72
CA PRO A 252 9.91 10.46 15.52
C PRO A 252 10.71 9.19 15.16
N ALA A 253 11.21 8.47 16.15
CA ALA A 253 11.93 7.21 15.93
C ALA A 253 11.02 6.10 15.37
N GLN A 254 9.75 6.05 15.80
CA GLN A 254 8.77 5.10 15.27
C GLN A 254 8.36 5.47 13.85
N VAL A 255 8.21 6.76 13.55
CA VAL A 255 7.96 7.23 12.18
C VAL A 255 9.13 6.83 11.27
N GLU A 256 10.37 7.03 11.70
CA GLU A 256 11.56 6.62 10.95
C GLU A 256 11.62 5.10 10.73
N ALA A 257 11.30 4.31 11.76
CA ALA A 257 11.24 2.85 11.65
C ALA A 257 10.20 2.41 10.61
N VAL A 258 8.98 2.95 10.66
CA VAL A 258 7.89 2.58 9.74
C VAL A 258 8.16 3.02 8.31
N LEU A 259 8.65 4.25 8.09
CA LEU A 259 8.83 4.79 6.73
C LEU A 259 9.95 4.10 5.93
N GLY A 260 10.94 3.54 6.60
CA GLY A 260 12.02 2.85 5.89
C GLY A 260 13.03 2.14 6.76
N GLY A 261 13.14 2.47 8.05
CA GLY A 261 14.10 1.83 8.95
C GLY A 261 13.91 0.32 9.06
N THR A 262 12.68 -0.14 9.32
CA THR A 262 12.36 -1.57 9.38
C THR A 262 12.52 -2.24 8.02
N ALA A 263 12.01 -1.63 6.94
CA ALA A 263 12.15 -2.17 5.59
C ALA A 263 13.63 -2.33 5.18
N ALA A 264 14.49 -1.37 5.51
CA ALA A 264 15.94 -1.45 5.27
C ALA A 264 16.56 -2.68 5.94
N ARG A 265 16.18 -2.98 7.19
CA ARG A 265 16.68 -4.14 7.94
C ARG A 265 16.24 -5.45 7.29
N ILE A 266 14.94 -5.56 7.00
CA ILE A 266 14.36 -6.76 6.38
C ILE A 266 15.02 -7.03 5.01
N LEU A 267 15.19 -5.99 4.20
CA LEU A 267 15.86 -6.10 2.89
C LEU A 267 17.37 -6.38 2.98
N ALA A 268 17.99 -6.13 4.14
CA ALA A 268 19.38 -6.49 4.44
C ALA A 268 19.52 -7.91 5.04
N GLY A 269 18.42 -8.65 5.17
CA GLY A 269 18.41 -9.98 5.76
C GLY A 269 18.49 -9.96 7.30
N GLU A 270 18.06 -8.87 7.93
CA GLU A 270 18.01 -8.72 9.38
C GLU A 270 16.57 -8.70 9.89
N HIS A 271 16.37 -9.18 11.12
CA HIS A 271 15.07 -9.07 11.79
C HIS A 271 14.77 -7.61 12.18
N ALA A 272 13.47 -7.30 12.29
CA ALA A 272 12.98 -6.05 12.85
C ALA A 272 13.40 -5.89 14.32
N VAL A 273 13.56 -4.65 14.77
CA VAL A 273 13.81 -4.31 16.18
C VAL A 273 12.52 -3.74 16.74
N LEU A 274 11.94 -4.42 17.73
CA LEU A 274 10.59 -4.13 18.21
C LEU A 274 10.61 -3.50 19.61
N SER A 275 9.67 -2.62 19.90
CA SER A 275 9.51 -1.91 21.19
C SER A 275 8.62 -2.64 22.22
N ASP A 276 8.33 -3.93 22.02
CA ASP A 276 7.50 -4.82 22.84
C ASP A 276 5.99 -4.51 22.98
N ARG A 277 5.51 -3.31 22.60
CA ARG A 277 4.09 -2.93 22.78
C ARG A 277 3.48 -2.19 21.60
N PRO A 278 2.17 -2.38 21.34
CA PRO A 278 1.43 -1.53 20.42
C PRO A 278 1.35 -0.07 20.90
N ILE A 279 1.22 0.87 19.97
CA ILE A 279 1.12 2.31 20.27
C ILE A 279 -0.30 2.83 20.39
N ALA A 280 -1.28 2.14 19.79
CA ALA A 280 -2.65 2.61 19.76
C ALA A 280 -3.53 1.89 20.79
N ALA A 281 -4.51 2.62 21.34
CA ALA A 281 -5.51 2.04 22.22
C ALA A 281 -6.51 1.18 21.44
N ARG A 282 -6.95 0.05 22.01
CA ARG A 282 -7.96 -0.82 21.37
C ARG A 282 -9.32 -0.15 21.18
N GLU A 283 -9.65 0.81 22.03
CA GLU A 283 -10.91 1.56 21.98
C GLU A 283 -10.61 3.04 21.85
N ARG A 284 -11.40 3.75 21.04
CA ARG A 284 -11.34 5.21 20.93
C ARG A 284 -12.72 5.81 20.71
N PRO A 285 -13.04 6.98 21.29
CA PRO A 285 -14.21 7.76 20.92
C PRO A 285 -14.13 8.19 19.45
N VAL A 286 -15.27 8.18 18.77
CA VAL A 286 -15.39 8.52 17.34
C VAL A 286 -16.46 9.58 17.14
N ASN A 287 -16.18 10.55 16.27
CA ASN A 287 -17.17 11.52 15.84
C ASN A 287 -18.05 10.90 14.73
N LEU A 288 -19.36 10.85 14.96
CA LEU A 288 -20.29 10.20 14.04
C LEU A 288 -20.37 10.87 12.67
N ALA A 289 -20.21 12.18 12.57
CA ALA A 289 -20.20 12.88 11.28
C ALA A 289 -18.98 12.45 10.45
N ARG A 290 -17.79 12.39 11.07
CA ARG A 290 -16.57 11.88 10.44
C ARG A 290 -16.67 10.42 10.03
N GLN A 291 -17.32 9.57 10.84
CA GLN A 291 -17.57 8.17 10.47
C GLN A 291 -18.50 8.04 9.26
N ARG A 292 -19.59 8.80 9.23
CA ARG A 292 -20.50 8.83 8.06
C ARG A 292 -19.76 9.26 6.81
N LEU A 293 -18.93 10.30 6.92
CA LEU A 293 -18.11 10.80 5.83
C LEU A 293 -17.18 9.71 5.27
N GLY A 294 -16.41 9.03 6.13
CA GLY A 294 -15.59 7.90 5.72
C GLY A 294 -16.38 6.80 5.00
N GLY A 295 -17.58 6.46 5.51
CA GLY A 295 -18.46 5.48 4.87
C GLY A 295 -18.89 5.86 3.45
N TYR A 296 -19.23 7.14 3.21
CA TYR A 296 -19.58 7.62 1.87
C TYR A 296 -18.37 7.64 0.93
N LEU A 297 -17.20 8.05 1.42
CA LEU A 297 -15.98 8.11 0.61
C LEU A 297 -15.50 6.72 0.17
N VAL A 298 -15.53 5.73 1.06
CA VAL A 298 -15.18 4.33 0.72
C VAL A 298 -16.14 3.75 -0.32
N ALA A 299 -17.43 4.08 -0.22
CA ALA A 299 -18.44 3.59 -1.14
C ALA A 299 -18.25 4.08 -2.59
N LEU A 300 -17.43 5.11 -2.82
CA LEU A 300 -17.05 5.59 -4.15
C LEU A 300 -15.99 4.71 -4.83
N LEU A 301 -15.16 3.99 -4.06
CA LEU A 301 -14.01 3.24 -4.62
C LEU A 301 -14.39 2.29 -5.76
N PRO A 302 -15.45 1.45 -5.66
CA PRO A 302 -15.83 0.58 -6.76
C PRO A 302 -16.28 1.33 -8.02
N ALA A 303 -16.89 2.52 -7.87
CA ALA A 303 -17.30 3.33 -9.00
C ALA A 303 -16.09 3.95 -9.71
N ILE A 304 -15.16 4.54 -8.96
CA ILE A 304 -13.92 5.12 -9.51
C ILE A 304 -13.10 4.06 -10.23
N TRP A 305 -12.78 2.95 -9.54
CA TRP A 305 -11.98 1.85 -10.11
C TRP A 305 -12.71 1.10 -11.24
N GLY A 306 -14.04 1.02 -11.17
CA GLY A 306 -14.87 0.50 -12.25
C GLY A 306 -15.09 1.47 -13.40
N ARG A 307 -14.49 2.68 -13.35
CA ARG A 307 -14.63 3.75 -14.35
C ARG A 307 -16.08 4.13 -14.62
N ARG A 308 -16.89 4.18 -13.56
CA ARG A 308 -18.33 4.48 -13.58
C ARG A 308 -18.66 5.80 -12.89
N PRO A 309 -19.74 6.48 -13.31
CA PRO A 309 -20.32 7.58 -12.55
C PRO A 309 -20.78 7.15 -11.15
N ASP A 310 -20.81 8.11 -10.22
CA ASP A 310 -21.41 7.95 -8.90
C ASP A 310 -22.95 8.04 -8.98
N TRP A 311 -23.60 6.96 -9.40
CA TRP A 311 -25.06 6.92 -9.55
C TRP A 311 -25.83 7.06 -8.23
N ILE A 312 -25.19 6.75 -7.11
CA ILE A 312 -25.81 6.80 -5.78
C ILE A 312 -25.72 8.21 -5.20
N GLY A 313 -24.75 9.02 -5.65
CA GLY A 313 -24.53 10.38 -5.18
C GLY A 313 -23.79 10.44 -3.84
N HIS A 314 -22.89 9.49 -3.59
CA HIS A 314 -22.03 9.48 -2.40
C HIS A 314 -21.17 10.74 -2.27
N PHE A 315 -20.70 11.36 -3.36
CA PHE A 315 -20.01 12.65 -3.29
C PHE A 315 -20.90 13.73 -2.65
N GLY A 316 -22.15 13.86 -3.12
CA GLY A 316 -23.11 14.81 -2.56
C GLY A 316 -23.48 14.48 -1.10
N LEU A 317 -23.59 13.20 -0.74
CA LEU A 317 -23.81 12.79 0.66
C LEU A 317 -22.62 13.18 1.56
N ALA A 318 -21.38 13.02 1.06
CA ALA A 318 -20.17 13.42 1.76
C ALA A 318 -20.07 14.94 1.95
N GLU A 319 -20.31 15.72 0.88
CA GLU A 319 -20.34 17.18 0.94
C GLU A 319 -21.37 17.70 1.95
N ASN A 320 -22.58 17.14 1.97
CA ASN A 320 -23.64 17.57 2.88
C ASN A 320 -23.29 17.38 4.35
N VAL A 321 -22.42 16.41 4.69
CA VAL A 321 -21.92 16.23 6.05
C VAL A 321 -20.90 17.32 6.44
N CYS A 322 -20.24 17.94 5.46
CA CYS A 322 -19.21 18.95 5.65
C CYS A 322 -19.73 20.39 5.69
N ARG A 323 -21.03 20.60 5.48
CA ARG A 323 -21.65 21.94 5.52
C ARG A 323 -21.81 22.41 6.96
N ASP A 324 -21.51 23.69 7.20
CA ASP A 324 -21.78 24.35 8.48
C ASP A 324 -23.27 24.73 8.65
N ALA A 325 -23.60 25.49 9.70
CA ALA A 325 -24.98 25.87 10.01
C ALA A 325 -25.58 26.83 8.98
N GLU A 326 -24.73 27.60 8.30
CA GLU A 326 -25.06 28.52 7.22
C GLU A 326 -25.12 27.81 5.86
N GLY A 327 -24.63 26.58 5.78
CA GLY A 327 -24.65 25.73 4.59
C GLY A 327 -23.38 25.81 3.75
N GLU A 328 -22.33 26.48 4.23
CA GLU A 328 -21.06 26.69 3.53
C GLU A 328 -20.13 25.49 3.73
N LEU A 329 -19.30 25.20 2.72
CA LEU A 329 -18.30 24.13 2.79
C LEU A 329 -17.01 24.65 3.44
N GLY A 330 -16.52 23.92 4.44
CA GLY A 330 -15.15 24.10 4.92
C GLY A 330 -14.11 23.43 4.00
N PRO A 331 -12.81 23.55 4.31
CA PRO A 331 -11.71 23.05 3.47
C PRO A 331 -11.83 21.57 3.10
N LEU A 332 -12.26 20.72 4.03
CA LEU A 332 -12.49 19.29 3.75
C LEU A 332 -13.63 19.08 2.74
N GLY A 333 -14.72 19.84 2.87
CA GLY A 333 -15.83 19.82 1.93
C GLY A 333 -15.41 20.26 0.53
N GLU A 334 -14.57 21.30 0.44
CA GLU A 334 -14.00 21.77 -0.83
C GLU A 334 -13.10 20.72 -1.49
N LEU A 335 -12.32 19.97 -0.73
CA LEU A 335 -11.50 18.86 -1.26
C LEU A 335 -12.38 17.74 -1.84
N ILE A 336 -13.50 17.43 -1.19
CA ILE A 336 -14.46 16.42 -1.68
C ILE A 336 -15.13 16.91 -2.96
N ALA A 337 -15.58 18.17 -2.99
CA ALA A 337 -16.18 18.79 -4.17
C ALA A 337 -15.18 18.84 -5.34
N LEU A 338 -13.90 19.08 -5.06
CA LEU A 338 -12.84 19.02 -6.05
C LEU A 338 -12.68 17.61 -6.61
N ALA A 339 -12.64 16.58 -5.76
CA ALA A 339 -12.57 15.19 -6.20
C ALA A 339 -13.77 14.80 -7.08
N ALA A 340 -14.98 15.24 -6.71
CA ALA A 340 -16.20 15.03 -7.50
C ALA A 340 -16.09 15.69 -8.88
N ALA A 341 -15.69 16.97 -8.92
CA ALA A 341 -15.52 17.71 -10.16
C ALA A 341 -14.43 17.11 -11.06
N THR A 342 -13.32 16.63 -10.49
CA THR A 342 -12.27 15.91 -11.21
C THR A 342 -12.82 14.64 -11.85
N TRP A 343 -13.64 13.88 -11.13
CA TRP A 343 -14.22 12.65 -11.67
C TRP A 343 -15.23 12.92 -12.79
N ASP A 344 -16.12 13.89 -12.59
CA ASP A 344 -17.14 14.27 -13.58
C ASP A 344 -16.52 14.80 -14.88
N ASP A 345 -15.44 15.57 -14.77
CA ASP A 345 -14.67 16.06 -15.91
C ASP A 345 -13.99 14.91 -16.67
N ALA A 346 -13.41 13.93 -15.97
CA ALA A 346 -12.86 12.72 -16.59
C ALA A 346 -13.92 11.91 -17.33
N LEU A 347 -15.09 11.68 -16.72
CA LEU A 347 -16.21 10.99 -17.35
C LEU A 347 -16.73 11.75 -18.58
N THR A 348 -16.79 13.08 -18.51
CA THR A 348 -17.23 13.94 -19.61
C THR A 348 -16.28 13.86 -20.79
N ARG A 349 -14.96 13.97 -20.55
CA ARG A 349 -13.93 13.80 -21.60
C ARG A 349 -14.00 12.42 -22.26
N ALA A 350 -14.14 11.37 -21.46
CA ALA A 350 -14.26 10.00 -21.96
C ALA A 350 -15.54 9.81 -22.80
N GLY A 351 -16.68 10.34 -22.33
CA GLY A 351 -17.94 10.29 -23.08
C GLY A 351 -17.86 10.99 -24.43
N ALA A 352 -17.15 12.13 -24.50
CA ALA A 352 -16.96 12.87 -25.75
C ALA A 352 -16.16 12.09 -26.81
N THR A 353 -15.25 11.22 -26.38
CA THR A 353 -14.44 10.36 -27.27
C THR A 353 -15.00 8.94 -27.43
N ARG A 354 -16.16 8.64 -26.82
CA ARG A 354 -16.71 7.27 -26.68
C ARG A 354 -15.71 6.28 -26.06
N GLY A 355 -14.82 6.79 -25.23
CA GLY A 355 -13.87 6.00 -24.44
C GLY A 355 -14.33 5.83 -23.00
N GLU A 356 -13.38 5.45 -22.15
CA GLU A 356 -13.51 5.40 -20.70
C GLU A 356 -12.45 6.32 -20.06
N PRO A 357 -12.66 6.79 -18.82
CA PRO A 357 -11.62 7.47 -18.05
C PRO A 357 -10.31 6.68 -18.07
N THR A 358 -9.19 7.41 -18.17
CA THR A 358 -7.85 6.81 -18.16
C THR A 358 -7.46 6.34 -16.75
N LEU A 359 -6.36 5.58 -16.65
CA LEU A 359 -5.84 5.20 -15.33
C LEU A 359 -5.33 6.42 -14.54
N ASP A 360 -4.82 7.45 -15.22
CA ASP A 360 -4.40 8.69 -14.56
C ASP A 360 -5.61 9.45 -14.00
N ASP A 361 -6.72 9.48 -14.74
CA ASP A 361 -7.98 10.07 -14.23
C ASP A 361 -8.47 9.35 -12.96
N VAL A 362 -8.38 8.02 -12.95
CA VAL A 362 -8.69 7.18 -11.77
C VAL A 362 -7.75 7.53 -10.62
N ARG A 363 -6.44 7.57 -10.85
CA ARG A 363 -5.43 7.80 -9.80
C ARG A 363 -5.54 9.18 -9.18
N VAL A 364 -5.68 10.24 -9.98
CA VAL A 364 -5.81 11.61 -9.45
C VAL A 364 -7.07 11.72 -8.59
N THR A 365 -8.20 11.20 -9.07
CA THR A 365 -9.45 11.21 -8.30
C THR A 365 -9.33 10.39 -7.02
N PHE A 366 -8.70 9.22 -7.09
CA PHE A 366 -8.45 8.33 -5.97
C PHE A 366 -7.56 8.98 -4.90
N GLU A 367 -6.49 9.69 -5.29
CA GLU A 367 -5.64 10.43 -4.36
C GLU A 367 -6.42 11.52 -3.60
N LEU A 368 -7.24 12.31 -4.29
CA LEU A 368 -8.06 13.35 -3.65
C LEU A 368 -9.10 12.74 -2.70
N LEU A 369 -9.76 11.66 -3.13
CA LEU A 369 -10.75 10.94 -2.35
C LEU A 369 -10.14 10.35 -1.07
N LEU A 370 -8.99 9.67 -1.18
CA LEU A 370 -8.33 9.07 -0.03
C LEU A 370 -7.71 10.13 0.89
N ALA A 371 -7.21 11.23 0.36
CA ALA A 371 -6.82 12.37 1.19
C ALA A 371 -8.00 12.89 2.01
N ALA A 372 -9.19 13.09 1.40
CA ALA A 372 -10.39 13.49 2.13
C ALA A 372 -10.78 12.46 3.21
N TRP A 373 -10.65 11.16 2.92
CA TRP A 373 -10.92 10.12 3.92
C TRP A 373 -9.92 10.19 5.07
N VAL A 374 -8.63 10.34 4.78
CA VAL A 374 -7.58 10.48 5.80
C VAL A 374 -7.83 11.70 6.71
N MET A 375 -8.15 12.87 6.14
CA MET A 375 -8.46 14.09 6.90
C MET A 375 -9.73 13.93 7.75
N SER A 376 -10.77 13.28 7.21
CA SER A 376 -11.98 12.99 7.99
C SER A 376 -11.69 12.05 9.17
N TYR A 377 -10.82 11.06 8.97
CA TYR A 377 -10.41 10.09 9.97
C TYR A 377 -9.56 10.70 11.11
N SER A 378 -8.63 11.61 10.80
CA SER A 378 -7.69 12.21 11.77
C SER A 378 -7.92 13.71 11.91
N PRO A 379 -8.57 14.18 12.99
CA PRO A 379 -8.74 15.60 13.27
C PRO A 379 -7.40 16.35 13.35
N ARG A 380 -6.40 15.72 13.98
CA ARG A 380 -5.07 16.30 14.14
C ARG A 380 -4.39 16.54 12.79
N THR A 381 -4.49 15.57 11.89
CA THR A 381 -3.92 15.69 10.54
C THR A 381 -4.67 16.72 9.70
N GLN A 382 -6.00 16.77 9.83
CA GLN A 382 -6.81 17.80 9.18
C GLN A 382 -6.42 19.21 9.63
N GLU A 383 -6.25 19.46 10.94
CA GLU A 383 -5.84 20.77 11.45
C GLU A 383 -4.48 21.22 10.90
N ARG A 384 -3.52 20.29 10.79
CA ARG A 384 -2.20 20.56 10.19
C ARG A 384 -2.32 20.86 8.70
N TRP A 385 -3.11 20.08 7.97
CA TRP A 385 -3.40 20.35 6.56
C TRP A 385 -4.03 21.73 6.39
N GLU A 386 -5.06 22.07 7.19
CA GLU A 386 -5.74 23.36 7.22
C GLU A 386 -4.78 24.54 7.40
N ALA A 387 -3.77 24.40 8.27
CA ALA A 387 -2.75 25.41 8.49
C ALA A 387 -1.76 25.63 7.32
N LEU A 388 -1.73 24.73 6.33
CA LEU A 388 -0.90 24.82 5.12
C LEU A 388 -1.62 25.50 3.93
N ALA A 389 -2.86 25.99 4.12
CA ALA A 389 -3.65 26.68 3.09
C ALA A 389 -3.10 28.05 2.70
#